data_AF-A0A6A5K9U2-F1
#
_entry.id   AF-A0A6A5K9U2-F1
#
_cell.length_a   1.000
_cell.length_b   1.000
_cell.length_c   1.000
_cell.angle_alpha   90.00
_cell.angle_beta   90.00
_cell.angle_gamma   90.00
#
_symmetry.space_group_name_H-M   'P 1'
#
loop_
_entity.id
_entity.type
_entity.pdbx_description
1 polymer ?
#
loop_
_entity_poly.entity_id
_entity_poly.type
_entity_poly.pdbx_seq_one_letter_code
_entity_poly.pdbx_strand_id
1 'polypeptide(L)'
;MSDTKVEEEAPEALQWLFDMLDCHDRLLDREHQMRLFRLAVEKQMHGRQHCWTQKERLYMALTDCELTSPEERCDLALWSSYTLRLAELKDINKQVAIRTEHLQRTSTMDSDIDDIREHLYEKACNMAIDHFACAVPLSIATAKNPSVVLDDNAGCCPICRNSYTALSTSNVDTDTEDDSRMEELLDLLADFPVRIKYCGHIIGKACLEQWMVIPKLDEHKYDNRTCPMCRVEIEGVDAPEMPQGLRKHLRKDAGAVETARELMQGYDVDLDECFYLILACMSEEIACEELLAAIGDTDKDADVLRAQLANLREEKWAWGFSDDGLWMQLRAEWMGSGVGAASEGTGNSG
;
A
#
# COMPACT_ATOMS: atom_id res chain seq x y z
N MET A 1 36.96 33.45 22.41
CA MET A 1 35.49 33.56 22.29
C MET A 1 34.99 34.30 23.52
N SER A 2 33.90 35.05 23.46
CA SER A 2 33.37 35.74 24.65
C SER A 2 32.69 34.72 25.57
N ASP A 3 32.88 34.84 26.88
CA ASP A 3 32.29 33.95 27.89
C ASP A 3 30.76 33.82 27.75
N THR A 4 30.10 34.90 27.31
CA THR A 4 28.66 34.93 27.02
C THR A 4 28.19 33.99 25.90
N LYS A 5 29.02 33.67 24.91
CA LYS A 5 28.64 32.70 23.87
C LYS A 5 28.76 31.26 24.35
N VAL A 6 29.70 31.01 25.24
CA VAL A 6 29.90 29.69 25.87
C VAL A 6 28.74 29.37 26.82
N GLU A 7 28.24 30.39 27.54
CA GLU A 7 27.08 30.25 28.44
C GLU A 7 25.75 29.99 27.71
N GLU A 8 25.58 30.46 26.47
CA GLU A 8 24.38 30.22 25.66
C GLU A 8 24.39 28.88 24.90
N GLU A 9 25.56 28.42 24.45
CA GLU A 9 25.70 27.21 23.62
C GLU A 9 25.84 25.92 24.45
N ALA A 10 26.30 26.01 25.70
CA ALA A 10 26.47 24.85 26.58
C ALA A 10 25.15 24.11 26.94
N PRO A 11 24.03 24.80 27.25
CA PRO A 11 22.74 24.14 27.49
C PRO A 11 22.20 23.40 26.27
N GLU A 12 22.38 23.96 25.07
CA GLU A 12 21.94 23.32 23.81
C GLU A 12 22.75 22.06 23.50
N ALA A 13 24.07 22.09 23.71
CA ALA A 13 24.93 20.93 23.55
C ALA A 13 24.61 19.82 24.56
N LEU A 14 24.25 20.18 25.80
CA LEU A 14 23.85 19.24 26.84
C LEU A 14 22.52 18.55 26.50
N GLN A 15 21.52 19.33 26.07
CA GLN A 15 20.24 18.78 25.63
C GLN A 15 20.42 17.84 24.43
N TRP A 16 21.22 18.24 23.44
CA TRP A 16 21.54 17.42 22.28
C TRP A 16 22.22 16.10 22.67
N LEU A 17 23.12 16.12 23.66
CA LEU A 17 23.80 14.92 24.16
C LEU A 17 22.79 13.93 24.76
N PHE A 18 21.88 14.41 25.61
CA PHE A 18 20.83 13.57 26.20
C PHE A 18 19.88 13.00 25.14
N ASP A 19 19.41 13.84 24.20
CA ASP A 19 18.55 13.43 23.09
C ASP A 19 19.18 12.34 22.22
N MET A 20 20.49 12.44 21.97
CA MET A 20 21.26 11.47 21.18
C MET A 20 21.49 10.17 21.95
N LEU A 21 21.72 10.23 23.26
CA LEU A 21 21.84 9.04 24.11
C LEU A 21 20.50 8.29 24.22
N ASP A 22 19.39 9.00 24.45
CA ASP A 22 18.04 8.42 24.47
C ASP A 22 17.68 7.78 23.12
N CYS A 23 18.04 8.42 22.01
CA CYS A 23 17.91 7.88 20.66
C CYS A 23 18.67 6.56 20.50
N HIS A 24 19.92 6.49 20.95
CA HIS A 24 20.75 5.31 20.79
C HIS A 24 20.28 4.14 21.67
N ASP A 25 19.74 4.41 22.87
CA ASP A 25 19.14 3.39 23.73
C ASP A 25 17.88 2.78 23.12
N ARG A 26 17.07 3.61 22.43
CA ARG A 26 15.84 3.16 21.76
C ARG A 26 16.07 2.46 20.42
N LEU A 27 17.04 2.93 19.62
CA LEU A 27 17.15 2.55 18.21
C LEU A 27 18.26 1.56 17.88
N LEU A 28 19.27 1.41 18.74
CA LEU A 28 20.44 0.60 18.44
C LEU A 28 20.55 -0.56 19.40
N ASP A 29 20.60 -1.77 18.87
CA ASP A 29 20.89 -2.95 19.67
C ASP A 29 22.31 -2.89 20.26
N ARG A 30 22.51 -3.66 21.33
CA ARG A 30 23.81 -3.77 22.01
C ARG A 30 24.91 -4.20 21.04
N GLU A 31 24.60 -5.00 20.02
CA GLU A 31 25.59 -5.50 19.07
C GLU A 31 26.13 -4.38 18.14
N HIS A 32 25.25 -3.48 17.70
CA HIS A 32 25.59 -2.30 16.92
C HIS A 32 26.42 -1.32 17.73
N GLN A 33 26.03 -1.04 18.97
CA GLN A 33 26.81 -0.20 19.89
C GLN A 33 28.21 -0.80 20.14
N MET A 34 28.30 -2.12 20.35
CA MET A 34 29.56 -2.83 20.52
C MET A 34 30.44 -2.83 19.26
N ARG A 35 29.85 -2.92 18.05
CA ARG A 35 30.60 -2.80 16.79
C ARG A 35 31.21 -1.41 16.64
N LEU A 36 30.45 -0.36 16.93
CA LEU A 36 30.92 1.01 16.86
C LEU A 36 32.07 1.26 17.86
N PHE A 37 31.94 0.72 19.08
CA PHE A 37 32.99 0.77 20.09
C PHE A 37 34.26 0.01 19.66
N ARG A 38 34.11 -1.22 19.15
CA ARG A 38 35.25 -2.02 18.64
C ARG A 38 36.01 -1.29 17.53
N LEU A 39 35.30 -0.69 16.57
CA LEU A 39 35.92 0.06 15.48
C LEU A 39 36.70 1.28 15.98
N ALA A 40 36.16 2.00 16.97
CA ALA A 40 36.84 3.15 17.58
C ALA A 40 38.13 2.73 18.31
N VAL A 41 38.07 1.65 19.10
CA VAL A 41 39.22 1.07 19.82
C VAL A 41 40.27 0.54 18.85
N GLU A 42 39.87 -0.19 17.79
CA GLU A 42 40.78 -0.66 16.76
C GLU A 42 41.53 0.51 16.10
N LYS A 43 40.83 1.59 15.74
CA LYS A 43 41.47 2.81 15.21
C LYS A 43 42.46 3.41 16.21
N GLN A 44 42.15 3.41 17.50
CA GLN A 44 43.06 3.87 18.55
C GLN A 44 44.32 3.02 18.63
N MET A 45 44.17 1.69 18.67
CA MET A 45 45.29 0.76 18.76
C MET A 45 46.24 0.88 17.56
N HIS A 46 45.71 1.27 16.39
CA HIS A 46 46.50 1.52 15.18
C HIS A 46 47.03 2.97 15.06
N GLY A 47 46.84 3.82 16.08
CA GLY A 47 47.27 5.23 16.05
C GLY A 47 46.47 6.11 15.07
N ARG A 48 45.28 5.68 14.66
CA ARG A 48 44.41 6.36 13.67
C ARG A 48 43.25 7.12 14.32
N GLN A 49 43.46 7.69 15.49
CA GLN A 49 42.45 8.47 16.23
C GLN A 49 41.91 9.65 15.41
N HIS A 50 42.74 10.25 14.55
CA HIS A 50 42.32 11.33 13.66
C HIS A 50 41.22 10.91 12.65
N CYS A 51 41.13 9.61 12.33
CA CYS A 51 40.08 9.04 11.46
C CYS A 51 38.78 8.72 12.21
N TRP A 52 38.68 9.01 13.50
CA TRP A 52 37.43 8.80 14.22
C TRP A 52 36.32 9.66 13.65
N THR A 53 35.17 9.03 13.40
CA THR A 53 33.93 9.75 13.10
C THR A 53 33.50 10.56 14.33
N GLN A 54 32.64 11.55 14.13
CA GLN A 54 32.12 12.38 15.23
C GLN A 54 31.44 11.52 16.32
N LYS A 55 30.72 10.46 15.92
CA LYS A 55 30.10 9.49 16.85
C LYS A 55 31.14 8.67 17.62
N GLU A 56 32.18 8.17 16.95
CA GLU A 56 33.24 7.42 17.62
C GLU A 56 33.98 8.28 18.65
N ARG A 57 34.26 9.55 18.34
CA ARG A 57 34.89 10.49 19.28
C ARG A 57 34.05 10.70 20.53
N LEU A 58 32.74 10.86 20.35
CA LEU A 58 31.80 11.07 21.45
C LEU A 58 31.69 9.84 22.35
N TYR A 59 31.60 8.64 21.75
CA TYR A 59 31.58 7.39 22.51
C TYR A 59 32.87 7.18 23.29
N MET A 60 34.03 7.41 22.67
CA MET A 60 35.31 7.27 23.35
C MET A 60 35.46 8.24 24.52
N ALA A 61 34.95 9.47 24.39
CA ALA A 61 34.91 10.44 25.49
C ALA A 61 34.04 9.95 26.67
N LEU A 62 32.87 9.37 26.39
CA LEU A 62 31.96 8.83 27.41
C LEU A 62 32.47 7.56 28.10
N THR A 63 33.42 6.87 27.48
CA THR A 63 33.98 5.59 27.97
C THR A 63 35.45 5.68 28.35
N ASP A 64 36.00 6.89 28.43
CA ASP A 64 37.43 7.07 28.70
C ASP A 64 37.77 6.49 30.07
N CYS A 65 38.65 5.48 30.07
CA CYS A 65 39.08 4.79 31.27
C CYS A 65 40.10 5.57 32.10
N GLU A 66 40.70 6.63 31.54
CA GLU A 66 41.58 7.54 32.26
C GLU A 66 40.77 8.50 33.14
N LEU A 67 39.49 8.73 32.80
CA LEU A 67 38.54 9.50 33.60
C LEU A 67 37.87 8.58 34.61
N THR A 68 37.90 8.97 35.88
CA THR A 68 37.45 8.10 36.99
C THR A 68 36.04 8.42 37.45
N SER A 69 35.56 9.64 37.22
CA SER A 69 34.18 10.01 37.54
C SER A 69 33.26 10.02 36.30
N PRO A 70 31.99 9.62 36.47
CA PRO A 70 30.97 9.82 35.43
C PRO A 70 30.82 11.29 35.03
N GLU A 71 30.98 12.23 35.98
CA GLU A 71 30.89 13.66 35.68
C GLU A 71 31.99 14.13 34.71
N GLU A 72 33.23 13.71 34.92
CA GLU A 72 34.36 14.05 34.04
C GLU A 72 34.14 13.55 32.61
N ARG A 73 33.57 12.34 32.46
CA ARG A 73 33.26 11.75 31.15
C ARG A 73 32.13 12.50 30.45
N CYS A 74 31.11 12.91 31.19
CA CYS A 74 30.04 13.77 30.68
C CYS A 74 30.57 15.13 30.25
N ASP A 75 31.46 15.75 31.03
CA ASP A 75 32.09 17.02 30.69
C ASP A 75 32.95 16.91 29.41
N LEU A 76 33.72 15.83 29.26
CA LEU A 76 34.51 15.58 28.06
C LEU A 76 33.62 15.34 26.82
N ALA A 77 32.51 14.62 26.99
CA ALA A 77 31.54 14.39 25.93
C ALA A 77 30.80 15.67 25.52
N LEU A 78 30.45 16.51 26.49
CA LEU A 78 29.86 17.83 26.28
C LEU A 78 30.83 18.73 25.51
N TRP A 79 32.10 18.77 25.95
CA TRP A 79 33.15 19.54 25.29
C TRP A 79 33.42 19.05 23.86
N SER A 80 33.38 17.74 23.64
CA SER A 80 33.48 17.14 22.31
C SER A 80 32.30 17.52 21.42
N SER A 81 31.08 17.53 21.96
CA SER A 81 29.86 17.89 21.24
C SER A 81 29.84 19.37 20.85
N TYR A 82 30.29 20.23 21.76
CA TYR A 82 30.48 21.66 21.55
C TYR A 82 31.53 21.94 20.46
N THR A 83 32.72 21.33 20.58
CA THR A 83 33.83 21.55 19.63
C THR A 83 33.51 21.05 18.21
N LEU A 84 32.68 20.02 18.11
CA LEU A 84 32.21 19.46 16.85
C LEU A 84 30.95 20.16 16.31
N ARG A 85 30.44 21.20 17.00
CA ARG A 85 29.21 21.95 16.67
C ARG A 85 27.99 21.06 16.43
N LEU A 86 27.88 19.96 17.19
CA LEU A 86 26.83 18.96 16.96
C LEU A 86 25.44 19.50 17.30
N ALA A 87 25.34 20.50 18.18
CA ALA A 87 24.10 21.21 18.52
C ALA A 87 23.46 21.94 17.31
N GLU A 88 24.21 22.18 16.23
CA GLU A 88 23.67 22.77 14.99
C GLU A 88 22.83 21.77 14.17
N LEU A 89 22.91 20.48 14.51
CA LEU A 89 22.02 19.44 13.99
C LEU A 89 20.64 19.59 14.66
N LYS A 90 19.89 20.62 14.27
CA LYS A 90 18.49 20.79 14.63
C LYS A 90 17.67 19.58 14.15
N ASP A 91 16.57 19.28 14.83
CA ASP A 91 15.60 18.22 14.50
C ASP A 91 16.04 16.76 14.76
N ILE A 92 17.06 16.47 15.57
CA ILE A 92 17.34 15.06 15.94
C ILE A 92 16.15 14.42 16.62
N ASN A 93 15.52 15.06 17.61
CA ASN A 93 14.31 14.50 18.24
C ASN A 93 13.16 14.26 17.26
N LYS A 94 13.01 15.12 16.24
CA LYS A 94 12.01 14.96 15.19
C LYS A 94 12.36 13.79 14.27
N GLN A 95 13.62 13.67 13.86
CA GLN A 95 14.12 12.56 13.06
C GLN A 95 14.04 11.22 13.82
N VAL A 96 14.28 11.26 15.13
CA VAL A 96 14.20 10.11 16.04
C VAL A 96 12.75 9.74 16.30
N ALA A 97 11.85 10.69 16.48
CA ALA A 97 10.42 10.43 16.57
C ALA A 97 9.91 9.77 15.28
N ILE A 98 10.24 10.33 14.11
CA ILE A 98 9.90 9.74 12.80
C ILE A 98 10.47 8.33 12.66
N ARG A 99 11.73 8.10 13.07
CA ARG A 99 12.39 6.80 12.95
C ARG A 99 11.92 5.77 13.97
N THR A 100 11.62 6.19 15.19
CA THR A 100 11.05 5.35 16.26
C THR A 100 9.61 4.98 15.92
N GLU A 101 8.82 5.92 15.40
CA GLU A 101 7.50 5.66 14.85
C GLU A 101 7.58 4.69 13.67
N HIS A 102 8.53 4.86 12.74
CA HIS A 102 8.75 3.90 11.68
C HIS A 102 9.11 2.51 12.20
N LEU A 103 10.02 2.39 13.16
CA LEU A 103 10.45 1.10 13.71
C LEU A 103 9.40 0.42 14.59
N GLN A 104 8.64 1.21 15.37
CA GLN A 104 7.48 0.70 16.11
C GLN A 104 6.41 0.23 15.13
N ARG A 105 6.09 1.01 14.08
CA ARG A 105 5.23 0.55 12.99
C ARG A 105 5.76 -0.75 12.39
N THR A 106 7.04 -0.85 12.03
CA THR A 106 7.62 -2.09 11.50
C THR A 106 7.46 -3.29 12.43
N SER A 107 7.64 -3.15 13.75
CA SER A 107 7.51 -4.30 14.67
C SER A 107 6.07 -4.70 15.00
N THR A 108 5.08 -3.80 14.91
CA THR A 108 3.65 -4.18 14.92
C THR A 108 3.25 -4.79 13.57
N MET A 109 3.76 -4.22 12.48
CA MET A 109 3.49 -4.67 11.13
C MET A 109 4.02 -6.09 10.85
N ASP A 110 5.06 -6.58 11.53
CA ASP A 110 5.52 -7.96 11.33
C ASP A 110 4.51 -9.04 11.78
N SER A 111 3.60 -8.74 12.72
CA SER A 111 2.48 -9.64 13.04
C SER A 111 1.30 -9.42 12.10
N ASP A 112 1.00 -8.15 11.80
CA ASP A 112 -0.12 -7.78 10.93
C ASP A 112 0.13 -8.21 9.47
N ILE A 113 1.39 -8.30 9.03
CA ILE A 113 1.76 -8.69 7.66
C ILE A 113 1.47 -10.16 7.38
N ASP A 114 1.55 -11.02 8.39
CA ASP A 114 1.19 -12.43 8.23
C ASP A 114 -0.32 -12.60 8.09
N ASP A 115 -1.12 -11.86 8.87
CA ASP A 115 -2.58 -11.80 8.72
C ASP A 115 -2.97 -11.24 7.34
N ILE A 116 -2.27 -10.19 6.87
CA ILE A 116 -2.46 -9.64 5.52
C ILE A 116 -2.10 -10.69 4.45
N ARG A 117 -1.02 -11.46 4.63
CA ARG A 117 -0.62 -12.51 3.67
C ARG A 117 -1.63 -13.64 3.62
N GLU A 118 -2.16 -14.06 4.76
CA GLU A 118 -3.24 -15.06 4.82
C GLU A 118 -4.49 -14.54 4.09
N HIS A 119 -4.88 -13.28 4.33
CA HIS A 119 -5.98 -12.65 3.62
C HIS A 119 -5.74 -12.56 2.10
N LEU A 120 -4.53 -12.19 1.67
CA LEU A 120 -4.15 -12.15 0.26
C LEU A 120 -4.21 -13.54 -0.39
N TYR A 121 -3.82 -14.60 0.33
CA TYR A 121 -3.96 -15.97 -0.15
C TYR A 121 -5.43 -16.38 -0.31
N GLU A 122 -6.29 -16.09 0.67
CA GLU A 122 -7.73 -16.33 0.56
C GLU A 122 -8.33 -15.60 -0.65
N LYS A 123 -7.91 -14.36 -0.88
CA LYS A 123 -8.30 -13.56 -2.04
C LYS A 123 -7.84 -14.19 -3.35
N ALA A 124 -6.61 -14.72 -3.40
CA ALA A 124 -6.07 -15.40 -4.57
C ALA A 124 -6.92 -16.61 -4.95
N CYS A 125 -7.33 -17.40 -3.94
CA CYS A 125 -8.16 -18.59 -4.14
C CYS A 125 -9.55 -18.26 -4.71
N ASN A 126 -10.08 -17.08 -4.41
CA ASN A 126 -11.43 -16.67 -4.78
C ASN A 126 -11.47 -15.79 -6.05
N MET A 127 -10.33 -15.26 -6.47
CA MET A 127 -10.23 -14.38 -7.62
C MET A 127 -10.43 -15.15 -8.93
N ALA A 128 -11.51 -14.84 -9.64
CA ALA A 128 -11.82 -15.51 -10.92
C ALA A 128 -11.61 -14.61 -12.14
N ILE A 129 -11.71 -13.28 -11.99
CA ILE A 129 -11.87 -12.40 -13.16
C ILE A 129 -10.97 -11.16 -13.18
N ASP A 130 -10.34 -10.78 -12.06
CA ASP A 130 -9.54 -9.55 -11.96
C ASP A 130 -8.28 -9.55 -12.86
N HIS A 131 -7.88 -10.72 -13.37
CA HIS A 131 -6.82 -10.84 -14.37
C HIS A 131 -7.23 -10.37 -15.78
N PHE A 132 -8.52 -10.26 -16.09
CA PHE A 132 -9.03 -9.78 -17.38
C PHE A 132 -10.18 -8.77 -17.31
N ALA A 133 -10.65 -8.46 -16.11
CA ALA A 133 -11.69 -7.48 -15.84
C ALA A 133 -11.20 -6.45 -14.81
N CYS A 134 -11.79 -5.27 -14.82
CA CYS A 134 -11.35 -4.15 -13.99
C CYS A 134 -12.57 -3.33 -13.60
N ALA A 135 -12.65 -2.91 -12.34
CA ALA A 135 -13.69 -1.99 -11.88
C ALA A 135 -13.68 -0.71 -12.72
N VAL A 136 -14.87 -0.16 -12.98
CA VAL A 136 -15.03 1.10 -13.71
C VAL A 136 -15.77 2.13 -12.87
N PRO A 137 -15.44 3.43 -13.00
CA PRO A 137 -16.22 4.50 -12.39
C PRO A 137 -17.71 4.40 -12.72
N LEU A 138 -18.57 4.71 -11.74
CA LEU A 138 -20.02 4.67 -11.91
C LEU A 138 -20.47 5.66 -13.00
N SER A 139 -19.75 6.77 -13.16
CA SER A 139 -19.96 7.73 -14.26
C SER A 139 -19.85 7.10 -15.65
N ILE A 140 -18.94 6.13 -15.84
CA ILE A 140 -18.76 5.40 -17.10
C ILE A 140 -19.83 4.31 -17.23
N ALA A 141 -20.11 3.58 -16.14
CA ALA A 141 -21.11 2.51 -16.13
C ALA A 141 -22.55 3.01 -16.36
N THR A 142 -22.84 4.25 -15.98
CA THR A 142 -24.15 4.90 -16.13
C THR A 142 -24.23 5.82 -17.36
N ALA A 143 -23.11 6.08 -18.04
CA ALA A 143 -23.09 6.89 -19.24
C ALA A 143 -23.94 6.23 -20.34
N LYS A 144 -24.89 7.00 -20.90
CA LYS A 144 -25.58 6.63 -22.14
C LYS A 144 -24.60 6.71 -23.31
N ASN A 145 -23.82 5.66 -23.53
CA ASN A 145 -22.92 5.61 -24.68
C ASN A 145 -23.73 5.55 -25.98
N PRO A 146 -23.51 6.47 -26.95
CA PRO A 146 -24.25 6.48 -28.22
C PRO A 146 -23.71 5.46 -29.26
N SER A 147 -22.62 4.74 -28.98
CA SER A 147 -21.93 3.88 -29.98
C SER A 147 -22.04 2.38 -29.75
N VAL A 148 -22.62 1.93 -28.64
CA VAL A 148 -22.83 0.51 -28.34
C VAL A 148 -24.31 0.33 -28.05
N VAL A 149 -24.97 -0.45 -28.93
CA VAL A 149 -26.36 -0.92 -28.90
C VAL A 149 -27.20 -0.39 -27.72
N LEU A 150 -28.21 0.43 -28.04
CA LEU A 150 -29.28 0.91 -27.15
C LEU A 150 -29.64 -0.11 -26.05
N ASP A 151 -29.04 0.06 -24.88
CA ASP A 151 -29.45 -0.65 -23.67
C ASP A 151 -30.33 0.30 -22.86
N ASP A 152 -31.63 0.02 -22.83
CA ASP A 152 -32.61 0.75 -22.02
C ASP A 152 -32.36 0.58 -20.51
N ASN A 153 -31.36 -0.23 -20.11
CA ASN A 153 -30.94 -0.48 -18.72
C ASN A 153 -29.60 0.19 -18.34
N ALA A 154 -29.27 1.35 -18.91
CA ALA A 154 -28.07 2.11 -18.51
C ALA A 154 -28.00 2.27 -16.98
N GLY A 155 -26.87 1.86 -16.38
CA GLY A 155 -26.69 1.85 -14.92
C GLY A 155 -27.08 0.56 -14.20
N CYS A 156 -27.45 -0.50 -14.92
CA CYS A 156 -27.72 -1.83 -14.35
C CYS A 156 -26.81 -2.92 -14.95
N CYS A 157 -26.64 -4.01 -14.19
CA CYS A 157 -25.99 -5.22 -14.68
C CYS A 157 -26.82 -5.88 -15.79
N PRO A 158 -26.25 -6.20 -16.97
CA PRO A 158 -27.02 -6.77 -18.06
C PRO A 158 -27.47 -8.23 -17.81
N ILE A 159 -26.92 -8.88 -16.78
CA ILE A 159 -27.23 -10.27 -16.41
C ILE A 159 -28.35 -10.31 -15.37
N CYS A 160 -28.13 -9.76 -14.18
CA CYS A 160 -29.09 -9.79 -13.08
C CYS A 160 -30.10 -8.63 -13.11
N ARG A 161 -29.82 -7.56 -13.88
CA ARG A 161 -30.61 -6.31 -13.97
C ARG A 161 -30.66 -5.46 -12.70
N ASN A 162 -29.86 -5.81 -11.69
CA ASN A 162 -29.67 -4.97 -10.52
C ASN A 162 -28.95 -3.68 -10.91
N SER A 163 -29.34 -2.57 -10.29
CA SER A 163 -28.69 -1.28 -10.49
C SER A 163 -27.35 -1.24 -9.76
N TYR A 164 -26.34 -0.67 -10.39
CA TYR A 164 -25.01 -0.48 -9.80
C TYR A 164 -24.97 0.63 -8.73
N THR A 165 -26.09 1.33 -8.51
CA THR A 165 -26.18 2.44 -7.56
C THR A 165 -27.38 2.34 -6.62
N ALA A 166 -28.19 1.28 -6.72
CA ALA A 166 -29.39 1.16 -5.91
C ALA A 166 -29.05 0.53 -4.56
N LEU A 167 -28.69 1.37 -3.59
CA LEU A 167 -28.92 1.05 -2.19
C LEU A 167 -30.39 1.34 -1.91
N SER A 168 -31.11 0.45 -1.23
CA SER A 168 -32.52 0.70 -0.96
C SER A 168 -32.66 1.97 -0.11
N THR A 169 -33.12 3.06 -0.71
CA THR A 169 -33.41 4.33 -0.01
C THR A 169 -34.73 4.21 0.75
N SER A 170 -34.83 3.23 1.64
CA SER A 170 -36.01 3.03 2.46
C SER A 170 -35.85 3.89 3.72
N ASN A 171 -36.56 5.01 3.79
CA ASN A 171 -36.82 5.71 5.05
C ASN A 171 -37.75 4.84 5.92
N VAL A 172 -37.25 3.73 6.45
CA VAL A 172 -38.01 2.88 7.36
C VAL A 172 -37.33 2.99 8.72
N ASP A 173 -38.14 3.22 9.74
CA ASP A 173 -37.72 3.28 11.13
C ASP A 173 -37.72 1.84 11.67
N THR A 174 -36.60 1.36 12.23
CA THR A 174 -36.46 0.70 13.56
C THR A 174 -35.31 -0.31 13.60
N ASP A 175 -34.42 -0.17 14.60
CA ASP A 175 -33.48 -1.04 15.35
C ASP A 175 -33.12 -2.50 14.93
N THR A 176 -33.63 -3.03 13.82
CA THR A 176 -33.36 -4.36 13.22
C THR A 176 -32.84 -4.27 11.78
N GLU A 177 -32.60 -3.06 11.27
CA GLU A 177 -32.31 -2.77 9.85
C GLU A 177 -30.83 -2.56 9.51
N ASP A 178 -29.97 -2.34 10.51
CA ASP A 178 -28.53 -2.09 10.28
C ASP A 178 -27.86 -3.30 9.58
N ASP A 179 -28.19 -4.53 9.97
CA ASP A 179 -27.58 -5.74 9.41
C ASP A 179 -28.00 -5.97 7.93
N SER A 180 -29.27 -5.69 7.58
CA SER A 180 -29.77 -5.89 6.21
C SER A 180 -29.23 -4.85 5.23
N ARG A 181 -29.05 -3.60 5.67
CA ARG A 181 -28.44 -2.55 4.82
C ARG A 181 -26.95 -2.80 4.59
N MET A 182 -26.25 -3.27 5.61
CA MET A 182 -24.86 -3.69 5.49
C MET A 182 -24.73 -4.83 4.48
N GLU A 183 -25.62 -5.82 4.51
CA GLU A 183 -25.64 -6.92 3.53
C GLU A 183 -25.88 -6.39 2.10
N GLU A 184 -26.81 -5.46 1.89
CA GLU A 184 -27.03 -4.82 0.58
C GLU A 184 -25.80 -4.06 0.06
N LEU A 185 -25.08 -3.38 0.94
CA LEU A 185 -23.85 -2.67 0.59
C LEU A 185 -22.74 -3.64 0.19
N LEU A 186 -22.58 -4.74 0.93
CA LEU A 186 -21.61 -5.79 0.62
C LEU A 186 -21.96 -6.49 -0.70
N ASP A 187 -23.24 -6.74 -0.97
CA ASP A 187 -23.71 -7.25 -2.26
C ASP A 187 -23.39 -6.29 -3.41
N LEU A 188 -23.57 -4.98 -3.19
CA LEU A 188 -23.26 -3.96 -4.17
C LEU A 188 -21.75 -3.87 -4.46
N LEU A 189 -20.92 -4.00 -3.42
CA LEU A 189 -19.47 -4.07 -3.55
C LEU A 189 -19.05 -5.35 -4.30
N ALA A 190 -19.67 -6.48 -3.99
CA ALA A 190 -19.40 -7.77 -4.62
C ALA A 190 -19.81 -7.82 -6.09
N ASP A 191 -20.91 -7.16 -6.48
CA ASP A 191 -21.38 -7.07 -7.87
C ASP A 191 -21.05 -5.72 -8.54
N PHE A 192 -20.05 -4.99 -8.03
CA PHE A 192 -19.64 -3.70 -8.57
C PHE A 192 -19.29 -3.80 -10.08
N PRO A 193 -19.61 -2.79 -10.91
CA PRO A 193 -19.40 -2.88 -12.35
C PRO A 193 -17.93 -3.02 -12.73
N VAL A 194 -17.62 -4.06 -13.51
CA VAL A 194 -16.31 -4.32 -14.08
C VAL A 194 -16.37 -4.37 -15.60
N ARG A 195 -15.32 -3.87 -16.27
CA ARG A 195 -15.16 -3.91 -17.73
C ARG A 195 -14.26 -5.06 -18.15
N ILE A 196 -14.75 -5.91 -19.04
CA ILE A 196 -13.96 -6.98 -19.68
C ILE A 196 -12.95 -6.34 -20.65
N LYS A 197 -11.64 -6.53 -20.41
CA LYS A 197 -10.57 -5.90 -21.20
C LYS A 197 -10.57 -6.30 -22.67
N TYR A 198 -11.05 -7.50 -23.01
CA TYR A 198 -11.07 -8.00 -24.40
C TYR A 198 -12.15 -7.37 -25.28
N CYS A 199 -13.26 -6.91 -24.71
CA CYS A 199 -14.42 -6.45 -25.50
C CYS A 199 -15.07 -5.16 -25.04
N GLY A 200 -14.70 -4.64 -23.86
CA GLY A 200 -15.21 -3.38 -23.32
C GLY A 200 -16.60 -3.45 -22.69
N HIS A 201 -17.28 -4.60 -22.68
CA HIS A 201 -18.57 -4.73 -22.00
C HIS A 201 -18.42 -4.60 -20.49
N ILE A 202 -19.36 -3.90 -19.86
CA ILE A 202 -19.46 -3.68 -18.42
C ILE A 202 -20.51 -4.62 -17.85
N ILE A 203 -20.14 -5.38 -16.83
CA ILE A 203 -20.97 -6.39 -16.16
C ILE A 203 -20.70 -6.30 -14.66
N GLY A 204 -21.66 -6.63 -13.80
CA GLY A 204 -21.39 -6.80 -12.37
C GLY A 204 -20.35 -7.89 -12.11
N LYS A 205 -19.44 -7.64 -11.16
CA LYS A 205 -18.30 -8.53 -10.85
C LYS A 205 -18.79 -9.94 -10.48
N ALA A 206 -19.61 -10.08 -9.45
CA ALA A 206 -20.17 -11.37 -9.02
C ALA A 206 -20.92 -12.09 -10.15
N CYS A 207 -21.70 -11.38 -10.98
CA CYS A 207 -22.38 -11.98 -12.13
C CYS A 207 -21.41 -12.56 -13.16
N LEU A 208 -20.29 -11.87 -13.41
CA LEU A 208 -19.26 -12.34 -14.33
C LEU A 208 -18.45 -13.50 -13.73
N GLU A 209 -18.15 -13.49 -12.44
CA GLU A 209 -17.53 -14.62 -11.74
C GLU A 209 -18.41 -15.86 -11.79
N GLN A 210 -19.70 -15.73 -11.50
CA GLN A 210 -20.67 -16.82 -11.62
C GLN A 210 -20.69 -17.38 -13.05
N TRP A 211 -20.66 -16.51 -14.05
CA TRP A 211 -20.56 -16.91 -15.46
C TRP A 211 -19.29 -17.72 -15.76
N MET A 212 -18.17 -17.39 -15.10
CA MET A 212 -16.90 -18.11 -15.22
C MET A 212 -16.85 -19.42 -14.43
N VAL A 213 -17.86 -19.72 -13.60
CA VAL A 213 -17.95 -21.00 -12.88
C VAL A 213 -18.99 -21.94 -13.50
N ILE A 214 -20.09 -21.42 -14.06
CA ILE A 214 -21.17 -22.24 -14.66
C ILE A 214 -20.61 -23.27 -15.65
N PRO A 215 -20.94 -24.58 -15.53
CA PRO A 215 -20.47 -25.59 -16.48
C PRO A 215 -20.83 -25.24 -17.93
N LYS A 216 -19.92 -25.52 -18.86
CA LYS A 216 -20.16 -25.31 -20.30
C LYS A 216 -21.34 -26.19 -20.72
N LEU A 217 -22.38 -25.58 -21.29
CA LEU A 217 -23.63 -26.27 -21.69
C LEU A 217 -23.37 -27.41 -22.69
N ASP A 218 -22.32 -27.29 -23.50
CA ASP A 218 -21.86 -28.30 -24.47
C ASP A 218 -20.35 -28.09 -24.72
N GLU A 219 -19.52 -28.80 -23.97
CA GLU A 219 -18.04 -28.70 -24.05
C GLU A 219 -17.49 -28.99 -25.45
N HIS A 220 -18.22 -29.73 -26.29
CA HIS A 220 -17.79 -30.03 -27.66
C HIS A 220 -18.13 -28.92 -28.67
N LYS A 221 -19.00 -27.98 -28.28
CA LYS A 221 -19.45 -26.87 -29.13
C LYS A 221 -18.86 -25.53 -28.71
N TYR A 222 -18.48 -25.40 -27.44
CA TYR A 222 -17.90 -24.20 -26.87
C TYR A 222 -16.68 -24.56 -26.03
N ASP A 223 -15.52 -24.67 -26.69
CA ASP A 223 -14.27 -25.06 -26.06
C ASP A 223 -13.83 -24.06 -24.96
N ASN A 224 -14.15 -22.78 -25.13
CA ASN A 224 -13.73 -21.68 -24.25
C ASN A 224 -14.93 -20.92 -23.66
N ARG A 225 -14.75 -20.38 -22.44
CA ARG A 225 -15.68 -19.38 -21.88
C ARG A 225 -15.58 -18.07 -22.65
N THR A 226 -16.74 -17.43 -22.84
CA THR A 226 -16.89 -16.22 -23.64
C THR A 226 -17.63 -15.13 -22.88
N CYS A 227 -17.47 -13.87 -23.26
CA CYS A 227 -18.31 -12.77 -22.79
C CYS A 227 -19.81 -13.10 -22.95
N PRO A 228 -20.64 -12.94 -21.91
CA PRO A 228 -22.07 -13.26 -21.99
C PRO A 228 -22.83 -12.35 -22.95
N MET A 229 -22.31 -11.15 -23.25
CA MET A 229 -22.94 -10.16 -24.12
C MET A 229 -22.60 -10.37 -25.60
N CYS A 230 -21.32 -10.44 -25.95
CA CYS A 230 -20.88 -10.48 -27.34
C CYS A 230 -20.19 -11.77 -27.79
N ARG A 231 -20.04 -12.75 -26.89
CA ARG A 231 -19.41 -14.05 -27.16
C ARG A 231 -17.94 -14.00 -27.61
N VAL A 232 -17.26 -12.87 -27.41
CA VAL A 232 -15.78 -12.81 -27.51
C VAL A 232 -15.17 -13.76 -26.49
N GLU A 233 -14.18 -14.54 -26.89
CA GLU A 233 -13.46 -15.49 -26.02
C GLU A 233 -12.75 -14.76 -24.88
N ILE A 234 -12.79 -15.36 -23.69
CA ILE A 234 -12.13 -14.87 -22.48
C ILE A 234 -11.08 -15.89 -22.02
N GLU A 235 -11.46 -17.17 -22.02
CA GLU A 235 -10.58 -18.29 -21.68
C GLU A 235 -9.76 -18.71 -22.90
N GLY A 236 -8.50 -19.09 -22.69
CA GLY A 236 -7.59 -19.50 -23.77
C GLY A 236 -7.04 -18.35 -24.63
N VAL A 237 -7.32 -17.09 -24.23
CA VAL A 237 -6.78 -15.88 -24.84
C VAL A 237 -5.62 -15.36 -24.00
N ASP A 238 -4.65 -14.72 -24.64
CA ASP A 238 -3.54 -14.05 -23.95
C ASP A 238 -4.09 -13.02 -22.95
N ALA A 239 -3.55 -13.06 -21.72
CA ALA A 239 -3.93 -12.10 -20.68
C ALA A 239 -3.70 -10.65 -21.14
N PRO A 240 -4.55 -9.69 -20.71
CA PRO A 240 -4.37 -8.29 -21.05
C PRO A 240 -3.02 -7.77 -20.57
N GLU A 241 -2.51 -6.73 -21.25
CA GLU A 241 -1.27 -6.10 -20.84
C GLU A 241 -1.37 -5.53 -19.42
N MET A 242 -0.48 -6.00 -18.55
CA MET A 242 -0.33 -5.47 -17.19
C MET A 242 0.30 -4.07 -17.23
N PRO A 243 0.03 -3.21 -16.22
CA PRO A 243 0.63 -1.89 -16.11
C PRO A 243 2.16 -1.88 -16.21
N GLN A 244 2.69 -0.99 -17.04
CA GLN A 244 4.11 -0.78 -17.27
C GLN A 244 4.78 -0.27 -15.99
N GLY A 245 5.59 -1.16 -15.39
CA GLY A 245 6.32 -0.85 -14.18
C GLY A 245 5.91 -1.69 -12.99
N LEU A 246 4.75 -2.36 -13.03
CA LEU A 246 4.33 -3.27 -11.96
C LEU A 246 5.36 -4.40 -11.74
N ARG A 247 5.80 -5.05 -12.82
CA ARG A 247 6.87 -6.06 -12.78
C ARG A 247 8.20 -5.51 -12.26
N LYS A 248 8.49 -4.24 -12.54
CA LYS A 248 9.73 -3.58 -12.09
C LYS A 248 9.64 -3.24 -10.60
N HIS A 249 8.47 -2.84 -10.13
CA HIS A 249 8.17 -2.54 -8.72
C HIS A 249 8.35 -3.80 -7.86
N LEU A 250 7.66 -4.90 -8.19
CA LEU A 250 7.77 -6.18 -7.46
C LEU A 250 9.19 -6.76 -7.42
N ARG A 251 10.11 -6.33 -8.29
CA ARG A 251 11.52 -6.79 -8.29
C ARG A 251 12.45 -5.88 -7.51
N LYS A 252 12.04 -4.63 -7.25
CA LYS A 252 12.92 -3.59 -6.70
C LYS A 252 12.56 -3.22 -5.28
N ASP A 253 11.28 -3.21 -4.96
CA ASP A 253 10.85 -2.89 -3.60
C ASP A 253 11.08 -4.10 -2.69
N ALA A 254 11.72 -3.86 -1.55
CA ALA A 254 12.11 -4.94 -0.64
C ALA A 254 10.89 -5.60 0.02
N GLY A 255 9.89 -4.81 0.42
CA GLY A 255 8.67 -5.32 1.05
C GLY A 255 7.84 -6.10 0.06
N ALA A 256 7.68 -5.58 -1.16
CA ALA A 256 6.96 -6.27 -2.23
C ALA A 256 7.60 -7.62 -2.60
N VAL A 257 8.94 -7.66 -2.69
CA VAL A 257 9.69 -8.91 -2.95
C VAL A 257 9.49 -9.91 -1.81
N GLU A 258 9.45 -9.47 -0.57
CA GLU A 258 9.26 -10.32 0.59
C GLU A 258 7.85 -10.91 0.62
N THR A 259 6.81 -10.07 0.50
CA THR A 259 5.41 -10.51 0.42
C THR A 259 5.19 -11.51 -0.72
N ALA A 260 5.69 -11.21 -1.92
CA ALA A 260 5.60 -12.15 -3.04
C ALA A 260 6.34 -13.47 -2.76
N ARG A 261 7.51 -13.43 -2.12
CA ARG A 261 8.25 -14.65 -1.77
C ARG A 261 7.49 -15.51 -0.77
N GLU A 262 6.93 -14.91 0.27
CA GLU A 262 6.16 -15.65 1.29
C GLU A 262 4.89 -16.25 0.71
N LEU A 263 4.16 -15.53 -0.15
CA LEU A 263 3.01 -16.09 -0.86
C LEU A 263 3.40 -17.26 -1.77
N MET A 264 4.51 -17.14 -2.51
CA MET A 264 5.00 -18.22 -3.38
C MET A 264 5.52 -19.45 -2.63
N GLN A 265 6.17 -19.27 -1.48
CA GLN A 265 6.82 -20.36 -0.76
C GLN A 265 5.95 -20.95 0.35
N GLY A 266 5.17 -20.10 1.03
CA GLY A 266 4.30 -20.47 2.14
C GLY A 266 2.90 -20.89 1.70
N TYR A 267 2.39 -20.32 0.62
CA TYR A 267 0.98 -20.45 0.21
C TYR A 267 0.77 -21.01 -1.21
N ASP A 268 1.85 -21.35 -1.93
CA ASP A 268 1.81 -21.90 -3.30
C ASP A 268 1.12 -20.97 -4.33
N VAL A 269 1.16 -19.65 -4.10
CA VAL A 269 0.64 -18.64 -5.02
C VAL A 269 1.69 -18.33 -6.08
N ASP A 270 1.35 -18.42 -7.35
CA ASP A 270 2.32 -18.13 -8.40
C ASP A 270 2.59 -16.62 -8.58
N LEU A 271 3.60 -16.27 -9.38
CA LEU A 271 3.98 -14.88 -9.58
C LEU A 271 2.93 -14.09 -10.38
N ASP A 272 2.21 -14.75 -11.29
CA ASP A 272 1.16 -14.11 -12.09
C ASP A 272 -0.08 -13.84 -11.23
N GLU A 273 -0.45 -14.77 -10.34
CA GLU A 273 -1.46 -14.60 -9.30
C GLU A 273 -1.11 -13.45 -8.35
N CYS A 274 0.16 -13.30 -7.95
CA CYS A 274 0.60 -12.11 -7.20
C CYS A 274 0.32 -10.80 -7.96
N PHE A 275 0.54 -10.76 -9.28
CA PHE A 275 0.18 -9.58 -10.06
C PHE A 275 -1.33 -9.36 -10.07
N TYR A 276 -2.10 -10.41 -10.23
CA TYR A 276 -3.56 -10.34 -10.28
C TYR A 276 -4.15 -9.88 -8.94
N LEU A 277 -3.58 -10.28 -7.80
CA LEU A 277 -3.94 -9.76 -6.48
C LEU A 277 -3.78 -8.24 -6.39
N ILE A 278 -2.71 -7.69 -6.95
CA ILE A 278 -2.50 -6.24 -6.99
C ILE A 278 -3.55 -5.56 -7.87
N LEU A 279 -3.92 -6.17 -9.02
CA LEU A 279 -4.98 -5.65 -9.89
C LEU A 279 -6.37 -5.74 -9.25
N ALA A 280 -6.63 -6.79 -8.46
CA ALA A 280 -7.84 -6.94 -7.68
C ALA A 280 -7.93 -5.86 -6.60
N CYS A 281 -6.85 -5.62 -5.86
CA CYS A 281 -6.76 -4.53 -4.88
C CYS A 281 -7.01 -3.15 -5.51
N MET A 282 -6.47 -2.86 -6.71
CA MET A 282 -6.80 -1.64 -7.46
C MET A 282 -8.28 -1.55 -7.83
N SER A 283 -8.90 -2.66 -8.23
CA SER A 283 -10.31 -2.71 -8.63
C SER A 283 -11.25 -2.51 -7.44
N GLU A 284 -10.93 -3.12 -6.30
CA GLU A 284 -11.68 -2.94 -5.05
C GLU A 284 -11.54 -1.53 -4.50
N GLU A 285 -10.36 -0.91 -4.58
CA GLU A 285 -10.18 0.50 -4.19
C GLU A 285 -11.07 1.42 -5.04
N ILE A 286 -11.14 1.20 -6.36
CA ILE A 286 -12.06 1.94 -7.25
C ILE A 286 -13.51 1.75 -6.79
N ALA A 287 -13.93 0.51 -6.53
CA ALA A 287 -15.29 0.20 -6.13
C ALA A 287 -15.66 0.90 -4.82
N CYS A 288 -14.81 0.81 -3.81
CA CYS A 288 -15.03 1.46 -2.52
C CYS A 288 -15.07 2.99 -2.64
N GLU A 289 -14.15 3.60 -3.38
CA GLU A 289 -14.12 5.06 -3.57
C GLU A 289 -15.37 5.58 -4.29
N GLU A 290 -15.81 4.90 -5.34
CA GLU A 290 -17.00 5.29 -6.12
C GLU A 290 -18.30 5.12 -5.33
N LEU A 291 -18.43 4.01 -4.57
CA LEU A 291 -19.58 3.81 -3.69
C LEU A 291 -19.60 4.81 -2.54
N LEU A 292 -18.45 5.10 -1.93
CA LEU A 292 -18.35 6.10 -0.86
C LEU A 292 -18.75 7.49 -1.37
N ALA A 293 -18.33 7.84 -2.59
CA ALA A 293 -18.74 9.09 -3.24
C ALA A 293 -20.25 9.13 -3.55
N ALA A 294 -20.87 7.98 -3.86
CA ALA A 294 -22.30 7.89 -4.15
C ALA A 294 -23.19 7.98 -2.89
N ILE A 295 -22.76 7.40 -1.77
CA ILE A 295 -23.51 7.33 -0.50
C ILE A 295 -23.38 8.63 0.30
N GLY A 296 -22.21 9.28 0.23
CA GLY A 296 -21.90 10.48 1.00
C GLY A 296 -21.32 10.19 2.38
N ASP A 297 -20.73 11.23 2.98
CA ASP A 297 -19.74 11.11 4.07
C ASP A 297 -20.35 10.84 5.47
N THR A 298 -21.67 10.85 5.62
CA THR A 298 -22.35 10.80 6.93
C THR A 298 -23.13 9.51 7.21
N ASP A 299 -23.10 8.55 6.30
CA ASP A 299 -23.82 7.27 6.46
C ASP A 299 -22.96 6.26 7.24
N LYS A 300 -23.58 5.38 8.03
CA LYS A 300 -22.87 4.25 8.66
C LYS A 300 -22.26 3.32 7.60
N ASP A 301 -22.94 3.23 6.45
CA ASP A 301 -22.46 2.53 5.27
C ASP A 301 -21.09 3.07 4.79
N ALA A 302 -20.83 4.37 5.00
CA ALA A 302 -19.54 4.99 4.71
C ALA A 302 -18.43 4.49 5.65
N ASP A 303 -18.73 4.14 6.90
CA ASP A 303 -17.74 3.60 7.85
C ASP A 303 -17.28 2.21 7.44
N VAL A 304 -18.18 1.36 6.93
CA VAL A 304 -17.83 0.03 6.38
C VAL A 304 -16.89 0.18 5.19
N LEU A 305 -17.20 1.09 4.25
CA LEU A 305 -16.33 1.35 3.09
C LEU A 305 -14.98 1.95 3.49
N ARG A 306 -14.95 2.83 4.51
CA ARG A 306 -13.70 3.38 5.05
C ARG A 306 -12.84 2.32 5.73
N ALA A 307 -13.46 1.39 6.45
CA ALA A 307 -12.77 0.24 7.04
C ALA A 307 -12.17 -0.64 5.93
N GLN A 308 -12.94 -0.92 4.88
CA GLN A 308 -12.42 -1.67 3.72
C GLN A 308 -11.29 -0.94 3.01
N LEU A 309 -11.38 0.38 2.82
CA LEU A 309 -10.30 1.19 2.29
C LEU A 309 -9.06 1.22 3.20
N ALA A 310 -9.22 1.11 4.51
CA ALA A 310 -8.10 0.97 5.44
C ALA A 310 -7.39 -0.38 5.25
N ASN A 311 -8.15 -1.48 5.13
CA ASN A 311 -7.60 -2.81 4.84
C ASN A 311 -6.86 -2.83 3.49
N LEU A 312 -7.44 -2.21 2.45
CA LEU A 312 -6.80 -2.11 1.13
C LEU A 312 -5.51 -1.27 1.18
N ARG A 313 -5.42 -0.26 2.05
CA ARG A 313 -4.17 0.49 2.27
C ARG A 313 -3.09 -0.38 2.90
N GLU A 314 -3.46 -1.27 3.81
CA GLU A 314 -2.55 -2.23 4.43
C GLU A 314 -2.07 -3.27 3.41
N GLU A 315 -2.96 -3.84 2.59
CA GLU A 315 -2.60 -4.70 1.45
C GLU A 315 -1.62 -3.98 0.51
N LYS A 316 -1.98 -2.77 0.08
CA LYS A 316 -1.16 -1.92 -0.79
C LYS A 316 0.23 -1.69 -0.19
N TRP A 317 0.31 -1.44 1.12
CA TRP A 317 1.58 -1.27 1.80
C TRP A 317 2.39 -2.56 1.86
N ALA A 318 1.76 -3.72 2.09
CA ALA A 318 2.41 -5.03 2.03
C ALA A 318 2.99 -5.33 0.65
N TRP A 319 2.37 -4.78 -0.41
CA TRP A 319 2.91 -4.76 -1.77
C TRP A 319 3.97 -3.69 -2.04
N GLY A 320 4.46 -3.01 -1.01
CA GLY A 320 5.55 -2.04 -1.10
C GLY A 320 5.15 -0.68 -1.67
N PHE A 321 3.85 -0.38 -1.79
CA PHE A 321 3.40 0.93 -2.27
C PHE A 321 3.27 1.91 -1.10
N SER A 322 4.39 2.55 -0.73
CA SER A 322 4.42 3.57 0.31
C SER A 322 3.96 4.95 -0.15
N ASP A 323 3.96 5.21 -1.46
CA ASP A 323 3.45 6.43 -2.08
C ASP A 323 2.26 6.15 -3.00
N ASP A 324 1.36 7.12 -3.10
CA ASP A 324 0.21 7.05 -4.00
C ASP A 324 0.59 7.35 -5.45
N GLY A 325 1.76 7.94 -5.71
CA GLY A 325 2.14 8.40 -7.05
C GLY A 325 2.27 7.25 -8.03
N LEU A 326 3.07 6.24 -7.68
CA LEU A 326 3.22 5.05 -8.53
C LEU A 326 1.92 4.24 -8.59
N TRP A 327 1.24 4.07 -7.45
CA TRP A 327 -0.01 3.33 -7.38
C TRP A 327 -1.08 3.92 -8.31
N MET A 328 -1.33 5.23 -8.23
CA MET A 328 -2.30 5.92 -9.06
C MET A 328 -1.96 5.85 -10.54
N GLN A 329 -0.66 5.91 -10.88
CA GLN A 329 -0.21 5.72 -12.26
C GLN A 329 -0.56 4.32 -12.78
N LEU A 330 -0.21 3.26 -12.03
CA LEU A 330 -0.47 1.88 -12.45
C LEU A 330 -1.96 1.57 -12.47
N ARG A 331 -2.73 2.09 -11.50
CA ARG A 331 -4.20 2.01 -11.47
C ARG A 331 -4.82 2.67 -12.70
N ALA A 332 -4.38 3.88 -13.06
CA ALA A 332 -4.86 4.58 -14.25
C ALA A 332 -4.52 3.83 -15.54
N GLU A 333 -3.31 3.26 -15.63
CA GLU A 333 -2.91 2.44 -16.76
C GLU A 333 -3.73 1.14 -16.85
N TRP A 334 -3.97 0.47 -15.72
CA TRP A 334 -4.84 -0.70 -15.68
C TRP A 334 -6.24 -0.32 -16.16
N MET A 335 -6.87 0.70 -15.59
CA MET A 335 -8.17 1.22 -16.04
C MET A 335 -8.15 1.67 -17.51
N GLY A 336 -7.02 2.15 -18.02
CA GLY A 336 -6.80 2.60 -19.39
C GLY A 336 -6.46 1.48 -20.39
N SER A 337 -6.33 0.22 -19.94
CA SER A 337 -6.01 -0.91 -20.80
C SER A 337 -7.27 -1.58 -21.39
N GLY A 338 -7.06 -2.31 -22.49
CA GLY A 338 -8.09 -3.08 -23.19
C GLY A 338 -8.95 -2.29 -24.17
N VAL A 339 -9.92 -2.99 -24.77
CA VAL A 339 -10.86 -2.42 -25.75
C VAL A 339 -11.81 -1.43 -25.06
N GLY A 340 -11.98 -0.26 -25.68
CA GLY A 340 -12.88 0.79 -25.20
C GLY A 340 -12.28 1.75 -24.17
N ALA A 341 -10.98 1.63 -23.86
CA ALA A 341 -10.32 2.48 -22.88
C ALA A 341 -9.83 3.84 -23.42
N ALA A 342 -9.80 4.02 -24.74
CA ALA A 342 -9.36 5.25 -25.39
C ALA A 342 -10.20 5.55 -26.66
N SER A 343 -11.22 6.38 -26.52
CA SER A 343 -11.79 7.17 -27.64
C SER A 343 -11.82 8.67 -27.37
N GLU A 344 -11.20 9.14 -26.29
CA GLU A 344 -11.09 10.57 -25.98
C GLU A 344 -9.61 10.90 -25.73
N GLY A 345 -8.88 11.39 -26.74
CA GLY A 345 -7.50 11.84 -26.51
C GLY A 345 -6.63 12.14 -27.72
N THR A 346 -6.94 11.66 -28.93
CA THR A 346 -6.16 12.01 -30.13
C THR A 346 -6.98 12.87 -31.08
N GLY A 347 -7.24 14.11 -30.65
CA GLY A 347 -7.59 15.21 -31.54
C GLY A 347 -6.35 15.65 -32.30
N ASN A 348 -6.29 15.26 -33.57
CA ASN A 348 -5.33 15.69 -34.58
C ASN A 348 -4.93 17.17 -34.44
N SER A 349 -3.64 17.41 -34.22
CA SER A 349 -2.95 18.59 -34.77
C SER A 349 -2.19 18.13 -36.01
N GLY A 350 -2.83 18.32 -37.16
CA GLY A 350 -2.26 18.21 -38.50
C GLY A 350 -2.72 19.40 -39.32
#